data_AF-A0AAE4YEE7-F1
#
_entry.id   AF-A0AAE4YEE7-F1
#
_cell.length_a   1.000
_cell.length_b   1.000
_cell.length_c   1.000
_cell.angle_alpha   90.00
_cell.angle_beta   90.00
_cell.angle_gamma   90.00
#
_symmetry.space_group_name_H-M   'P 1'
#
loop_
_entity.id
_entity.type
_entity.pdbx_description
1 polymer ?
#
loop_
_entity_poly.entity_id
_entity_poly.type
_entity_poly.pdbx_seq_one_letter_code
_entity_poly.pdbx_strand_id
1 'polypeptide(L)' 'DRFTPGRGQDAIAGEGGRDILLLTGTPTDYTATRDGDMVRITGTGAGQGVDIRFQGIELLGFVDPAGASSLMPLEDFLAR' A
#
# COMPACT_ATOMS: atom_id res chain seq x y z
N ASP A 1 5.75 11.42 -4.41
CA ASP A 1 5.74 11.66 -2.95
C ASP A 1 5.75 10.38 -2.11
N ARG A 2 5.70 10.49 -0.78
CA ARG A 2 5.64 9.35 0.15
C ARG A 2 4.48 9.52 1.12
N PHE A 3 3.66 8.49 1.26
CA PHE A 3 2.48 8.48 2.10
C PHE A 3 2.57 7.37 3.13
N THR A 4 2.24 7.66 4.38
CA THR A 4 2.13 6.66 5.44
C THR A 4 0.70 6.69 5.97
N PRO A 5 -0.12 5.66 5.68
CA PRO A 5 -1.49 5.57 6.14
C PRO A 5 -1.54 5.25 7.63
N GLY A 6 -2.67 5.59 8.26
CA GLY A 6 -2.93 5.25 9.64
C GLY A 6 -3.48 3.84 9.80
N ARG A 7 -4.10 3.60 10.96
CA ARG A 7 -5.04 2.48 11.12
C ARG A 7 -6.44 2.97 10.77
N GLY A 8 -7.26 2.08 10.24
CA GLY A 8 -8.63 2.34 9.85
C GLY A 8 -8.76 2.58 8.36
N GLN A 9 -9.65 3.51 8.01
CA GLN A 9 -9.98 3.84 6.63
C GLN A 9 -9.24 5.10 6.19
N ASP A 10 -8.33 4.95 5.23
CA ASP A 10 -7.56 6.05 4.66
C ASP A 10 -7.88 6.24 3.18
N ALA A 11 -7.84 7.49 2.72
CA ALA A 11 -7.98 7.86 1.32
C ALA A 11 -6.76 8.70 0.88
N ILE A 12 -6.04 8.25 -0.15
CA ILE A 12 -4.77 8.85 -0.58
C ILE A 12 -4.76 9.10 -2.09
N ALA A 13 -4.26 10.26 -2.51
CA ALA A 13 -4.00 10.57 -3.91
C ALA A 13 -2.54 11.02 -4.08
N GLY A 14 -1.79 10.32 -4.94
CA GLY A 14 -0.39 10.66 -5.21
C GLY A 14 -0.20 11.81 -6.21
N GLU A 15 -1.24 12.13 -6.98
CA GLU A 15 -1.19 13.17 -8.02
C GLU A 15 -0.05 12.94 -9.03
N GLY A 16 0.63 13.99 -9.48
CA GLY A 16 1.70 13.88 -10.48
C GLY A 16 3.07 13.65 -9.83
N GLY A 17 3.82 12.68 -10.36
CA GLY A 17 5.16 12.40 -9.88
C GLY A 17 5.43 10.90 -9.84
N ARG A 18 6.30 10.50 -8.90
CA ARG A 18 6.46 9.09 -8.53
C ARG A 18 6.15 8.95 -7.05
N ASP A 19 5.16 8.15 -6.77
CA ASP A 19 4.46 8.12 -5.50
C ASP A 19 4.57 6.76 -4.83
N ILE A 20 4.81 6.79 -3.52
CA ILE A 20 5.09 5.61 -2.71
C ILE A 20 4.13 5.57 -1.52
N LEU A 21 3.36 4.49 -1.41
CA LEU A 21 2.58 4.18 -0.20
C LEU A 21 3.40 3.26 0.71
N LEU A 22 3.74 3.74 1.91
CA LEU A 22 4.52 3.02 2.91
C LEU A 22 3.61 2.25 3.87
N LEU A 23 3.79 0.94 3.94
CA LEU A 23 3.03 0.01 4.78
C LEU A 23 3.95 -0.64 5.81
N THR A 24 3.44 -0.84 7.03
CA THR A 24 4.15 -1.54 8.10
C THR A 24 3.84 -3.03 8.06
N GLY A 25 4.85 -3.86 7.79
CA GLY A 25 4.72 -5.29 7.62
C GLY A 25 5.35 -5.74 6.31
N THR A 26 4.91 -6.90 5.84
CA THR A 26 5.38 -7.55 4.62
C THR A 26 4.29 -7.55 3.55
N PRO A 27 4.62 -7.75 2.26
CA PRO A 27 3.61 -7.83 1.21
C PRO A 27 2.54 -8.89 1.47
N THR A 28 2.88 -9.99 2.14
CA THR A 28 1.94 -11.08 2.48
C THR A 28 0.92 -10.69 3.56
N ASP A 29 1.15 -9.59 4.28
CA ASP A 29 0.20 -9.05 5.26
C ASP A 29 -0.92 -8.23 4.61
N TYR A 30 -0.99 -8.16 3.29
CA TYR A 30 -1.94 -7.31 2.57
C TYR A 30 -2.53 -8.02 1.35
N THR A 31 -3.77 -7.63 1.03
CA THR A 31 -4.43 -7.91 -0.24
C THR A 31 -4.79 -6.60 -0.93
N ALA A 32 -4.81 -6.61 -2.25
CA ALA A 32 -5.24 -5.46 -3.04
C ALA A 32 -6.32 -5.84 -4.04
N THR A 33 -7.23 -4.91 -4.30
CA THR A 33 -8.19 -4.99 -5.40
C THR A 33 -8.23 -3.64 -6.12
N ARG A 34 -8.18 -3.67 -7.46
CA ARG A 34 -8.37 -2.49 -8.30
C ARG A 34 -9.82 -2.38 -8.76
N ASP A 35 -10.37 -1.17 -8.68
CA ASP A 35 -11.67 -0.77 -9.21
C ASP A 35 -11.52 0.55 -9.97
N GLY A 36 -11.45 0.46 -11.30
CA GLY A 36 -11.06 1.58 -12.16
C GLY A 36 -9.66 2.10 -11.82
N ASP A 37 -9.55 3.41 -11.61
CA ASP A 37 -8.30 4.09 -11.24
C ASP A 37 -7.99 4.01 -9.73
N MET A 38 -8.94 3.47 -8.94
CA MET A 38 -8.79 3.33 -7.50
C MET A 38 -8.29 1.93 -7.14
N VAL A 39 -7.37 1.86 -6.19
CA VAL A 39 -6.92 0.61 -5.57
C VAL A 39 -7.28 0.63 -4.10
N ARG A 40 -7.79 -0.51 -3.61
CA ARG A 40 -8.03 -0.75 -2.20
C ARG A 40 -7.02 -1.76 -1.68
N ILE A 41 -6.24 -1.39 -0.66
CA ILE A 41 -5.39 -2.31 0.11
C ILE A 41 -6.07 -2.61 1.45
N THR A 42 -6.20 -3.89 1.77
CA THR A 42 -6.71 -4.35 3.07
C THR A 42 -5.64 -5.17 3.76
N GLY A 43 -5.44 -4.96 5.05
CA GLY A 43 -4.49 -5.74 5.82
C GLY A 43 -5.07 -7.07 6.34
N THR A 44 -4.27 -8.12 6.22
CA THR A 44 -4.53 -9.48 6.70
C THR A 44 -3.41 -9.89 7.66
N GLY A 45 -3.73 -10.46 8.83
CA GLY A 45 -2.68 -10.81 9.81
C GLY A 45 -2.05 -9.59 10.49
N ALA A 46 -0.73 -9.38 10.38
CA ALA A 46 -0.06 -8.27 11.07
C ALA A 46 -0.52 -6.88 10.59
N GLY A 47 -1.02 -6.80 9.35
CA GLY A 47 -1.65 -5.60 8.78
C GLY A 47 -3.10 -5.36 9.23
N GLN A 48 -3.67 -6.20 10.10
CA GLN A 48 -5.06 -6.09 10.54
C GLN A 48 -5.44 -4.66 10.99
N GLY A 49 -6.59 -4.19 10.48
CA GLY A 49 -7.11 -2.85 10.76
C GLY A 49 -6.65 -1.78 9.77
N VAL A 50 -5.92 -2.15 8.71
CA VAL A 50 -5.62 -1.25 7.57
C VAL A 50 -6.65 -1.47 6.45
N ASP A 51 -7.28 -0.40 5.99
CA ASP A 51 -8.18 -0.35 4.83
C ASP A 51 -7.94 0.97 4.07
N ILE A 52 -7.11 0.93 3.04
CA ILE A 52 -6.66 2.14 2.34
C ILE A 52 -7.23 2.12 0.94
N ARG A 53 -7.84 3.23 0.52
CA ARG A 53 -8.19 3.49 -0.87
C ARG A 53 -7.23 4.53 -1.42
N PHE A 54 -6.65 4.27 -2.59
CA PHE A 54 -5.73 5.22 -3.20
C PHE A 54 -5.76 5.20 -4.72
N GLN A 55 -5.27 6.29 -5.30
CA GLN A 55 -5.06 6.44 -6.74
C GLN A 55 -3.75 7.19 -7.00
N GLY A 56 -3.17 7.00 -8.18
CA GLY A 56 -1.91 7.67 -8.57
C GLY A 56 -0.72 7.30 -7.69
N ILE A 57 -0.63 6.04 -7.26
CA ILE A 57 0.53 5.50 -6.53
C ILE A 57 1.21 4.47 -7.42
N GLU A 58 2.51 4.61 -7.70
CA GLU A 58 3.23 3.66 -8.56
C GLU A 58 3.93 2.56 -7.76
N LEU A 59 4.29 2.84 -6.51
CA LEU A 59 5.12 1.97 -5.68
C LEU A 59 4.48 1.72 -4.31
N LEU A 60 4.57 0.48 -3.85
CA LEU A 60 4.31 0.11 -2.47
C LEU A 60 5.65 -0.10 -1.77
N GLY A 61 5.83 0.52 -0.61
CA GLY A 61 6.95 0.26 0.27
C GLY A 61 6.50 -0.51 1.49
N PHE A 62 7.30 -1.50 1.89
CA PHE A 62 7.01 -2.35 3.04
C PHE A 62 8.17 -2.24 4.02
N VAL A 63 7.88 -2.03 5.30
CA VAL A 63 8.87 -2.03 6.38
C VAL A 63 8.49 -3.11 7.39
N ASP A 64 9.29 -4.17 7.44
CA ASP A 64 9.02 -5.27 8.35
C ASP A 64 9.34 -4.91 9.82
N PRO A 65 8.93 -5.73 10.81
CA PRO A 65 9.22 -5.47 12.22
C PRO A 65 10.71 -5.51 12.59
N ALA A 66 11.56 -6.11 11.75
CA ALA A 66 13.01 -6.10 11.91
C ALA A 66 13.67 -4.84 11.31
N GLY A 67 12.88 -3.98 10.65
CA GLY A 67 13.32 -2.74 10.01
C GLY A 67 13.82 -2.93 8.58
N ALA A 68 13.67 -4.11 7.98
CA ALA A 68 14.00 -4.31 6.57
C ALA A 68 12.94 -3.66 5.69
N SER A 69 13.39 -2.92 4.69
CA SER A 69 12.51 -2.22 3.74
C SER A 69 12.57 -2.84 2.35
N SER A 70 11.43 -3.01 1.69
CA SER A 70 11.34 -3.36 0.27
C SER A 70 10.43 -2.41 -0.48
N LEU A 71 10.68 -2.24 -1.78
CA LEU A 71 9.83 -1.52 -2.71
C LEU A 71 9.31 -2.50 -3.75
N MET A 72 8.03 -2.38 -4.09
CA MET A 72 7.35 -3.21 -5.07
C MET A 72 6.52 -2.31 -5.99
N PRO A 73 6.60 -2.46 -7.32
CA PRO A 73 5.65 -1.85 -8.23
C PRO A 73 4.21 -2.23 -7.88
N LEU A 74 3.30 -1.26 -7.94
CA LEU A 74 1.89 -1.50 -7.65
C LEU A 74 1.32 -2.61 -8.53
N GLU A 75 1.64 -2.60 -9.82
CA GLU A 75 1.16 -3.62 -10.77
C GLU A 75 1.66 -5.02 -10.43
N ASP A 76 2.91 -5.15 -9.97
CA ASP A 76 3.47 -6.44 -9.54
C ASP A 76 2.75 -6.96 -8.29
N PHE A 77 2.36 -6.07 -7.37
CA PHE A 77 1.59 -6.45 -6.20
C PHE A 77 0.15 -6.88 -6.56
N LEU A 78 -0.47 -6.17 -7.50
CA LEU A 78 -1.82 -6.50 -7.99
C LEU A 78 -1.87 -7.81 -8.79
N ALA A 79 -0.76 -8.23 -9.38
CA ALA A 79 -0.66 -9.47 -10.16
C ALA A 79 -0.43 -10.73 -9.30
N ARG A 80 -0.33 -10.59 -7.97
CA ARG A 80 0.03 -11.67 -7.04
C ARG A 80 -1.14 -12.60 -6.67
#